data_AF-A0A376F2A4-F1
#
_entry.id   AF-A0A376F2A4-F1
#
_cell.length_a   1.000
_cell.length_b   1.000
_cell.length_c   1.000
_cell.angle_alpha   90.00
_cell.angle_beta   90.00
_cell.angle_gamma   90.00
#
_symmetry.space_group_name_H-M   'P 1'
#
loop_
_entity.id
_entity.type
_entity.pdbx_description
1 polymer ?
#
loop_
_entity_poly.entity_id
_entity_poly.type
_entity_poly.pdbx_seq_one_letter_code
_entity_poly.pdbx_strand_id
1 'polypeptide(L)' 'MGLDAVPIEGFDAAILDEEFGLKEKGFTSLVVVPVGHHSVEDFNATLPKSRLPLSTIVTEC' A
#
# COMPACT_ATOMS: atom_id res chain seq x y z
N MET A 1 -5.84 -15.42 -6.90
CA MET A 1 -6.87 -14.38 -6.74
C MET A 1 -6.83 -13.37 -7.87
N GLY A 2 -5.67 -13.06 -8.49
CA GLY A 2 -5.63 -12.26 -9.72
C GLY A 2 -6.09 -10.82 -9.53
N LEU A 3 -5.90 -10.27 -8.33
CA LEU A 3 -6.31 -8.94 -7.94
C LEU A 3 -5.11 -8.02 -7.88
N ASP A 4 -5.33 -6.78 -8.31
CA ASP A 4 -4.42 -5.66 -8.14
C ASP A 4 -4.64 -5.01 -6.78
N ALA A 5 -3.59 -4.43 -6.23
CA ALA A 5 -3.65 -3.70 -4.97
C ALA A 5 -2.60 -2.59 -4.93
N VAL A 6 -2.90 -1.52 -4.19
CA VAL A 6 -1.97 -0.41 -3.96
C VAL A 6 -1.89 -0.09 -2.46
N PRO A 7 -0.72 -0.19 -1.80
CA PRO A 7 -0.57 0.30 -0.44
C PRO A 7 -0.50 1.83 -0.43
N ILE A 8 -1.29 2.46 0.44
CA ILE A 8 -1.37 3.92 0.58
C ILE A 8 -1.10 4.31 2.03
N GLU A 9 -0.02 5.06 2.24
CA GLU A 9 0.29 5.74 3.52
C GLU A 9 -0.06 7.24 3.47
N GLY A 10 -0.23 7.81 2.27
CA GLY A 10 -0.52 9.23 2.04
C GLY A 10 -1.99 9.60 2.27
N PHE A 11 -2.52 9.36 3.46
CA PHE A 11 -3.87 9.76 3.89
C PHE A 11 -3.85 10.42 5.26
N ASP A 12 -4.91 11.15 5.62
CA ASP A 12 -5.07 11.73 6.95
C ASP A 12 -5.64 10.67 7.91
N ALA A 13 -4.75 10.09 8.73
CA ALA A 13 -5.13 9.07 9.69
C ALA A 13 -6.04 9.60 10.81
N ALA A 14 -5.99 10.89 11.15
CA ALA A 14 -6.87 11.44 12.17
C ALA A 14 -8.31 11.50 11.67
N ILE A 15 -8.52 11.97 10.43
CA ILE A 15 -9.83 11.98 9.78
C ILE A 15 -10.37 10.56 9.64
N LEU A 16 -9.52 9.61 9.20
CA LEU A 16 -9.96 8.22 9.02
C LEU A 16 -10.27 7.54 10.36
N ASP A 17 -9.49 7.81 11.41
CA ASP A 17 -9.76 7.29 12.75
C ASP A 17 -11.05 7.85 13.34
N GLU A 18 -11.34 9.14 13.11
CA GLU A 18 -12.59 9.80 13.55
C GLU A 18 -13.81 9.22 12.83
N GLU A 19 -13.75 9.11 11.50
CA GLU A 19 -14.85 8.59 10.66
C GLU A 19 -15.31 7.19 11.10
N PHE A 20 -14.36 6.34 11.54
CA PHE A 20 -14.65 4.97 11.97
C PHE A 20 -14.66 4.76 13.49
N GLY A 21 -14.46 5.83 14.27
CA GLY A 21 -14.36 5.78 15.74
C GLY A 21 -13.28 4.80 16.22
N LEU A 22 -12.12 4.77 15.56
CA LEU A 22 -11.08 3.76 15.81
C LEU A 22 -10.40 3.97 17.16
N LYS A 23 -10.16 5.22 17.55
CA LYS A 23 -9.50 5.54 18.83
C LYS A 23 -10.29 5.04 20.04
N GLU A 24 -11.62 5.18 20.01
CA GLU A 24 -12.51 4.69 21.07
C GLU A 24 -12.46 3.17 21.22
N LYS A 25 -12.16 2.47 20.12
CA LYS A 25 -12.00 1.01 20.07
C LYS A 25 -10.56 0.56 20.38
N GLY A 26 -9.65 1.49 20.67
CA GLY A 26 -8.23 1.20 20.92
C GLY A 26 -7.40 0.92 19.65
N PHE A 27 -7.88 1.35 18.48
CA PHE A 27 -7.20 1.16 17.19
C PHE A 27 -6.80 2.49 16.54
N THR A 28 -5.95 2.39 15.52
CA THR A 28 -5.56 3.51 14.65
C THR A 28 -5.28 2.98 13.25
N SER A 29 -5.63 3.76 12.24
CA SER A 29 -5.37 3.47 10.84
C SER A 29 -3.90 3.71 10.49
N LEU A 30 -3.31 2.78 9.74
CA LEU A 30 -1.89 2.83 9.35
C LEU A 30 -1.71 2.86 7.84
N VAL A 31 -2.40 1.96 7.14
CA VAL A 31 -2.28 1.79 5.70
C VAL A 31 -3.67 1.54 5.12
N VAL A 32 -3.97 2.18 3.99
CA VAL A 32 -5.15 1.87 3.17
C VAL A 32 -4.69 1.03 1.98
N VAL A 33 -5.43 -0.05 1.69
CA VAL A 33 -5.13 -0.92 0.54
C VAL A 33 -6.41 -1.09 -0.30
N PRO A 34 -6.59 -0.29 -1.36
CA PRO A 34 -7.59 -0.58 -2.38
C PRO A 34 -7.20 -1.89 -3.08
N VAL A 35 -8.19 -2.77 -3.29
CA VAL A 35 -8.03 -4.06 -3.95
C VAL A 35 -9.07 -4.18 -5.06
N GLY A 36 -8.67 -4.61 -6.25
CA GLY A 36 -9.57 -4.72 -7.40
C GLY A 36 -8.85 -5.11 -8.68
N HIS A 37 -9.22 -4.46 -9.79
CA HIS A 37 -8.56 -4.61 -11.08
C HIS A 37 -8.16 -3.23 -11.62
N HIS A 38 -6.94 -3.11 -12.13
CA HIS A 38 -6.42 -1.86 -12.68
C HIS A 38 -7.20 -1.44 -13.93
N SER A 39 -7.32 -0.12 -14.15
CA SER A 39 -7.94 0.42 -15.36
C SER A 39 -6.93 0.51 -16.51
N VAL A 40 -7.40 0.89 -17.70
CA VAL A 40 -6.53 1.23 -18.83
C VAL A 40 -5.69 2.49 -18.61
N GLU A 41 -6.04 3.29 -17.58
CA GLU A 41 -5.34 4.52 -17.21
C GLU A 41 -4.17 4.26 -16.24
N ASP A 42 -4.00 3.01 -15.77
CA ASP A 42 -2.86 2.63 -14.95
C ASP A 42 -1.57 2.60 -15.77
N PHE A 43 -0.89 3.74 -15.81
CA PHE A 43 0.41 3.87 -16.48
C PHE A 43 1.50 2.99 -15.84
N ASN A 44 1.36 2.59 -14.58
CA ASN A 44 2.37 1.82 -13.86
C ASN A 44 2.27 0.31 -14.14
N ALA A 45 1.14 -0.16 -14.70
CA ALA A 45 0.91 -1.57 -15.03
C ALA A 45 1.98 -2.16 -15.96
N THR A 46 2.48 -1.36 -16.93
CA THR A 46 3.43 -1.83 -17.95
C THR A 46 4.89 -1.46 -17.69
N LEU A 47 5.16 -0.62 -16.68
CA LEU A 47 6.53 -0.19 -16.40
C LEU A 47 7.36 -1.34 -15.78
N PRO A 48 8.65 -1.47 -16.13
CA PRO A 48 9.51 -2.46 -15.53
C PRO A 48 9.73 -2.14 -14.04
N LYS A 49 9.72 -3.17 -13.19
CA LYS A 49 9.97 -2.98 -11.75
C LYS A 49 11.44 -2.64 -11.50
N SER A 50 11.67 -1.63 -10.67
CA SER A 50 13.01 -1.26 -10.19
C SER A 50 13.21 -1.70 -8.74
N ARG A 51 14.36 -2.32 -8.46
CA ARG A 51 14.80 -2.77 -7.12
C ARG A 51 16.32 -2.60 -6.99
N LEU A 52 16.81 -2.51 -5.76
CA LEU A 52 18.25 -2.55 -5.50
C LEU A 52 18.82 -3.92 -5.91
N PRO A 53 20.09 -4.00 -6.37
CA PRO A 53 20.76 -5.27 -6.65
C PRO A 53 20.82 -6.18 -5.40
N LEU A 54 20.77 -7.49 -5.61
CA LEU A 54 20.83 -8.49 -4.51
C LEU A 54 22.05 -8.30 -3.61
N SER A 55 23.22 -8.03 -4.20
CA SER A 55 24.47 -7.79 -3.47
C SER A 55 24.42 -6.59 -2.52
N THR A 56 23.44 -5.69 -2.68
CA THR A 56 23.22 -4.55 -1.77
C THR A 56 22.32 -4.93 -0.59
N ILE A 57 21.42 -5.89 -0.75
CA ILE A 57 20.35 -6.18 0.21
C ILE A 57 20.41 -7.57 0.85
N VAL A 58 21.32 -8.45 0.39
CA VAL A 58 21.51 -9.81 0.93
C VAL A 58 22.99 -10.09 1.16
N THR A 59 23.30 -10.67 2.32
CA THR A 59 24.60 -11.26 2.67
C THR A 59 24.41 -12.76 2.90
N GLU A 60 25.19 -13.59 2.20
CA GLU A 60 25.17 -15.06 2.37
C GLU A 60 26.19 -15.49 3.44
N CYS A 61 25.82 -16.49 4.24
CA CYS A 61 26.62 -17.04 5.34
C CYS A 61 27.03 -18.49 5.07
#